data_AF-A0A1I8CZI7-F1
#
_entry.id   AF-A0A1I8CZI7-F1
#
_cell.length_a   1.000
_cell.length_b   1.000
_cell.length_c   1.000
_cell.angle_alpha   90.00
_cell.angle_beta   90.00
_cell.angle_gamma   90.00
#
_symmetry.space_group_name_H-M   'P 1'
#
loop_
_entity.id
_entity.type
_entity.pdbx_description
1 polymer ?
#
loop_
_entity_poly.entity_id
_entity_poly.type
_entity_poly.pdbx_seq_one_letter_code
_entity_poly.pdbx_strand_id
1 'polypeptide(L)'
;MSPESLQTCAKICVLKIMYAPNVAYYLPQHLEHELNQLKTDVDIFIRNHESLLFRTFILQNVKLNSVTGKFDYIKTIKSFRYRIAPEIYFQLCAINNVDDDALEVWHFILTDLQKHEFLISENEIISAKALELVGRGSIINYEHCAMTACIHGWLPAVHRSLLRLGDSSNLISSRCILMAIQKRHYHIANSLLWDNFKDSLRLLFPSFVIPLSFLKNLCNNLLNMYLARSIIKEIVEYLPRMEVHKIITDLRASEADPLLMKEIDEMCDKRTIDVDDEIEIEIEINDIVSRHI
;
A
#
# COMPACT_ATOMS: atom_id res chain seq x y z
N MET A 1 -13.22 -26.04 27.06
CA MET A 1 -12.52 -25.27 26.01
C MET A 1 -13.05 -25.73 24.67
N SER A 2 -13.50 -24.82 23.80
CA SER A 2 -13.91 -25.20 22.45
C SER A 2 -12.67 -25.61 21.61
N PRO A 3 -12.78 -26.53 20.64
CA PRO A 3 -11.68 -26.89 19.75
C PRO A 3 -11.02 -25.68 19.06
N GLU A 4 -11.83 -24.67 18.71
CA GLU A 4 -11.43 -23.37 18.15
C GLU A 4 -10.46 -22.59 19.06
N SER A 5 -10.65 -22.71 20.38
CA SER A 5 -9.77 -22.06 21.37
C SER A 5 -8.40 -22.75 21.45
N LEU A 6 -8.33 -24.07 21.29
CA LEU A 6 -7.08 -24.83 21.31
C LEU A 6 -6.25 -24.57 20.05
N GLN A 7 -6.87 -24.52 18.87
CA GLN A 7 -6.18 -24.18 17.62
C GLN A 7 -5.60 -22.76 17.68
N THR A 8 -6.38 -21.80 18.19
CA THR A 8 -5.92 -20.42 18.38
C THR A 8 -4.73 -20.34 19.33
N CYS A 9 -4.80 -21.02 20.48
CA CYS A 9 -3.69 -21.10 21.43
C CYS A 9 -2.45 -21.74 20.81
N ALA A 10 -2.60 -22.82 20.05
CA ALA A 10 -1.50 -23.50 19.37
C ALA A 10 -0.82 -22.59 18.35
N LYS A 11 -1.57 -21.91 17.47
CA LYS A 11 -1.01 -20.98 16.47
C LYS A 11 -0.26 -19.83 17.15
N ILE A 12 -0.79 -19.26 18.24
CA ILE A 12 -0.09 -18.20 19.00
C ILE A 12 1.19 -18.73 19.66
N CYS A 13 1.19 -19.94 20.20
CA CYS A 13 2.39 -20.56 20.77
C CYS A 13 3.47 -20.80 19.70
N VAL A 14 3.08 -21.27 18.52
CA VAL A 14 4.02 -21.47 17.41
C VAL A 14 4.55 -20.13 16.89
N LEU A 15 3.71 -19.12 16.74
CA LEU A 15 4.17 -17.76 16.41
C LEU A 15 5.22 -17.27 17.40
N LYS A 16 5.00 -17.44 18.72
CA LYS A 16 6.00 -17.06 19.74
C LYS A 16 7.34 -17.77 19.54
N ILE A 17 7.32 -19.04 19.12
CA ILE A 17 8.53 -19.79 18.79
C ILE A 17 9.19 -19.21 17.52
N MET A 18 8.41 -18.86 16.49
CA MET A 18 8.93 -18.25 15.26
C MET A 18 9.61 -16.89 15.51
N TYR A 19 9.20 -16.14 16.52
CA TYR A 19 9.85 -14.89 16.95
C TYR A 19 11.01 -15.12 17.94
N ALA A 20 11.21 -16.33 18.46
CA ALA A 20 12.31 -16.63 19.36
C ALA A 20 13.60 -16.88 18.57
N PRO A 21 14.71 -16.19 18.90
CA PRO A 21 15.98 -16.44 18.24
C PRO A 21 16.47 -17.86 18.51
N ASN A 22 16.99 -18.53 17.49
CA ASN A 22 17.67 -19.84 17.56
C ASN A 22 16.79 -21.06 17.91
N VAL A 23 15.48 -21.00 17.68
CA VAL A 23 14.61 -22.17 17.86
C VAL A 23 14.29 -22.82 16.51
N ALA A 24 14.83 -24.01 16.28
CA ALA A 24 14.43 -24.85 15.16
C ALA A 24 13.08 -25.50 15.45
N TYR A 25 12.15 -25.44 14.50
CA TYR A 25 10.86 -26.11 14.56
C TYR A 25 10.62 -26.86 13.25
N TYR A 26 9.94 -28.00 13.35
CA TYR A 26 9.53 -28.80 12.21
C TYR A 26 8.01 -28.85 12.16
N LEU A 27 7.43 -28.32 11.09
CA LEU A 27 5.99 -28.29 10.87
C LEU A 27 5.66 -28.93 9.52
N PRO A 28 4.50 -29.60 9.39
CA PRO A 28 3.98 -29.98 8.09
C PRO A 28 3.90 -28.77 7.13
N GLN A 29 4.25 -28.98 5.86
CA GLN A 29 4.40 -27.90 4.86
C GLN A 29 3.16 -27.00 4.72
N HIS A 30 1.95 -27.55 4.85
CA HIS A 30 0.71 -26.77 4.80
C HIS A 30 0.55 -25.84 6.03
N LEU A 31 0.95 -26.30 7.23
CA LEU A 31 0.94 -25.47 8.44
C LEU A 31 2.05 -24.42 8.40
N GLU A 32 3.20 -24.77 7.83
CA GLU A 32 4.30 -23.82 7.62
C GLU A 32 3.86 -22.65 6.73
N HIS A 33 3.20 -22.93 5.60
CA HIS A 33 2.68 -21.87 4.73
C HIS A 33 1.66 -20.97 5.45
N GLU A 34 0.68 -21.55 6.13
CA GLU A 34 -0.32 -20.78 6.89
C GLU A 34 0.32 -19.92 7.98
N LEU A 35 1.29 -20.45 8.71
CA LEU A 35 1.95 -19.74 9.81
C LEU A 35 2.91 -18.66 9.32
N ASN A 36 3.58 -18.90 8.18
CA ASN A 36 4.38 -17.87 7.52
C ASN A 36 3.50 -16.71 7.04
N GLN A 37 2.35 -16.99 6.42
CA GLN A 37 1.39 -15.94 6.06
C GLN A 37 0.92 -15.17 7.30
N LEU A 38 0.57 -15.88 8.37
CA LEU A 38 0.13 -15.26 9.61
C LEU A 38 1.22 -14.38 10.23
N LYS A 39 2.48 -14.84 10.22
CA LYS A 39 3.63 -14.06 10.66
C LYS A 39 3.82 -12.82 9.81
N THR A 40 3.71 -12.94 8.48
CA THR A 40 3.79 -11.80 7.56
C THR A 40 2.71 -10.76 7.87
N ASP A 41 1.46 -11.18 8.11
CA ASP A 41 0.37 -10.26 8.45
C ASP A 41 0.66 -9.50 9.77
N VAL A 42 1.19 -10.21 10.79
CA VAL A 42 1.59 -9.62 12.07
C VAL A 42 2.80 -8.69 11.92
N ASP A 43 3.81 -9.06 11.13
CA ASP A 43 4.99 -8.24 10.86
C ASP A 43 4.63 -6.94 10.14
N ILE A 44 3.70 -7.01 9.18
CA ILE A 44 3.14 -5.82 8.51
C ILE A 44 2.45 -4.92 9.54
N PHE A 45 1.61 -5.50 10.41
CA PHE A 45 0.95 -4.74 11.47
C PHE A 45 1.95 -4.04 12.40
N ILE A 46 2.97 -4.74 12.87
CA ILE A 46 3.99 -4.19 13.77
C ILE A 46 4.71 -3.02 13.08
N ARG A 47 5.19 -3.23 11.85
CA ARG A 47 5.92 -2.22 11.09
C ARG A 47 5.09 -0.96 10.85
N ASN A 48 3.83 -1.11 10.47
CA ASN A 48 2.97 0.03 10.16
C ASN A 48 2.56 0.85 11.41
N HIS A 49 2.69 0.26 12.60
CA HIS A 49 2.35 0.90 13.87
C HIS A 49 3.55 1.12 14.78
N GLU A 50 4.78 0.95 14.26
CA GLU A 50 6.00 1.01 15.05
C GLU A 50 6.10 2.34 15.82
N SER A 51 5.81 3.47 15.17
CA SER A 51 5.84 4.79 15.81
C SER A 51 4.92 4.94 17.02
N LEU A 52 3.81 4.18 17.07
CA LEU A 52 2.82 4.22 18.16
C LEU A 52 3.05 3.11 19.20
N LEU A 53 3.60 1.97 18.77
CA LEU A 53 3.64 0.74 19.58
C LEU A 53 5.06 0.24 19.91
N PHE A 54 6.12 0.97 19.53
CA PHE A 54 7.54 0.56 19.62
C PHE A 54 7.96 -0.10 20.95
N ARG A 55 7.33 0.26 22.08
CA ARG A 55 7.64 -0.28 23.42
C ARG A 55 6.50 -1.02 24.10
N THR A 56 5.31 -0.97 23.52
CA THR A 56 4.08 -1.50 24.12
C THR A 56 3.56 -2.72 23.38
N PHE A 57 4.09 -2.99 22.18
CA PHE A 57 3.76 -4.19 21.44
C PHE A 57 4.27 -5.44 22.16
N ILE A 58 3.35 -6.34 22.50
CA ILE A 58 3.65 -7.65 23.09
C ILE A 58 2.82 -8.67 22.30
N LEU A 59 3.45 -9.76 21.84
CA LEU A 59 2.77 -10.82 21.07
C LEU A 59 1.51 -11.40 21.75
N GLN A 60 1.38 -11.28 23.07
CA GLN A 60 0.18 -11.68 23.81
C GLN A 60 -1.08 -10.85 23.45
N ASN A 61 -0.89 -9.67 22.86
CA ASN A 61 -1.95 -8.80 22.38
C ASN A 61 -2.45 -9.22 20.99
N VAL A 62 -1.66 -10.01 20.24
CA VAL A 62 -2.09 -10.53 18.94
C VAL A 62 -3.30 -11.43 19.15
N LYS A 63 -4.40 -11.09 18.48
CA LYS A 63 -5.64 -11.86 18.47
C LYS A 63 -5.81 -12.50 17.10
N LEU A 64 -6.33 -13.72 17.12
CA LEU A 64 -6.74 -14.44 15.91
C LEU A 64 -8.26 -14.55 15.88
N ASN A 65 -8.81 -14.62 14.68
CA ASN A 65 -10.21 -14.92 14.50
C ASN A 65 -10.43 -16.40 14.87
N SER A 66 -11.32 -16.66 15.83
CA SER A 66 -11.55 -18.02 16.34
C SER A 66 -12.11 -18.99 15.31
N VAL A 67 -12.75 -18.49 14.25
CA VAL A 67 -13.36 -19.28 13.19
C VAL A 67 -12.36 -19.52 12.05
N THR A 68 -11.67 -18.48 11.60
CA THR A 68 -10.78 -18.58 10.43
C THR A 68 -9.32 -18.87 10.80
N GLY A 69 -8.94 -18.69 12.07
CA GLY A 69 -7.56 -18.81 12.54
C GLY A 69 -6.60 -17.76 11.97
N LYS A 70 -7.11 -16.76 11.24
CA LYS A 70 -6.34 -15.66 10.64
C LYS A 70 -6.10 -14.53 11.64
N PHE A 71 -5.14 -13.66 11.35
CA PHE A 71 -4.88 -12.47 12.16
C PHE A 71 -6.12 -11.57 12.25
N ASP A 72 -6.52 -11.24 13.47
CA ASP A 72 -7.65 -10.36 13.75
C ASP A 72 -7.11 -9.01 14.22
N TYR A 73 -6.85 -8.13 13.25
CA TYR A 73 -6.23 -6.83 13.50
C TYR A 73 -7.12 -5.95 14.40
N ILE A 74 -8.45 -5.98 14.22
CA ILE A 74 -9.39 -5.20 15.03
C ILE A 74 -9.35 -5.65 16.49
N LYS A 75 -9.50 -6.96 16.77
CA LYS A 75 -9.41 -7.45 18.15
C LYS A 75 -8.02 -7.22 18.75
N THR A 76 -6.97 -7.27 17.93
CA THR A 76 -5.60 -6.94 18.36
C THR A 76 -5.52 -5.48 18.81
N ILE A 77 -6.02 -4.53 18.02
CA ILE A 77 -6.09 -3.11 18.40
C ILE A 77 -6.87 -2.93 19.69
N LYS A 78 -8.09 -3.50 19.77
CA LYS A 78 -8.93 -3.37 20.97
C LYS A 78 -8.26 -3.91 22.24
N SER A 79 -7.37 -4.88 22.12
CA SER A 79 -6.62 -5.40 23.27
C SER A 79 -5.61 -4.41 23.87
N PHE A 80 -5.20 -3.38 23.11
CA PHE A 80 -4.31 -2.34 23.59
C PHE A 80 -4.99 -1.27 24.43
N ARG A 81 -6.33 -1.17 24.40
CA ARG A 81 -7.12 -0.12 25.05
C ARG A 81 -6.72 0.23 26.48
N TYR A 82 -6.42 -0.79 27.29
CA TYR A 82 -6.05 -0.64 28.70
C TYR A 82 -4.54 -0.79 28.96
N ARG A 83 -3.73 -0.85 27.91
CA ARG A 83 -2.28 -1.13 27.97
C ARG A 83 -1.44 0.04 27.47
N ILE A 84 -2.06 1.04 26.83
CA ILE A 84 -1.40 2.22 26.29
C ILE A 84 -2.15 3.49 26.70
N ALA A 85 -1.52 4.65 26.54
CA ALA A 85 -2.14 5.92 26.88
C ALA A 85 -3.36 6.22 25.97
N PRO A 86 -4.43 6.86 26.49
CA PRO A 86 -5.65 7.14 25.72
C PRO A 86 -5.42 7.88 24.41
N GLU A 87 -4.50 8.84 24.40
CA GLU A 87 -4.13 9.63 23.22
C GLU A 87 -3.47 8.76 22.13
N ILE A 88 -2.66 7.78 22.51
CA ILE A 88 -2.05 6.83 21.57
C ILE A 88 -3.11 5.85 21.07
N TYR A 89 -4.01 5.40 21.97
CA TYR A 89 -5.10 4.51 21.60
C TYR A 89 -6.09 5.16 20.64
N PHE A 90 -6.42 6.44 20.85
CA PHE A 90 -7.22 7.23 19.92
C PHE A 90 -6.58 7.27 18.53
N GLN A 91 -5.28 7.58 18.46
CA GLN A 91 -4.54 7.60 17.19
C GLN A 91 -4.55 6.24 16.49
N LEU A 92 -4.33 5.17 17.26
CA LEU A 92 -4.37 3.79 16.75
C LEU A 92 -5.76 3.46 16.17
N CYS A 93 -6.84 3.86 16.85
CA CYS A 93 -8.20 3.66 16.37
C CYS A 93 -8.49 4.48 15.11
N ALA A 94 -8.05 5.74 15.06
CA ALA A 94 -8.22 6.63 13.90
C ALA A 94 -7.55 6.06 12.63
N ILE A 95 -6.31 5.61 12.77
CA ILE A 95 -5.51 5.05 11.67
C ILE A 95 -6.07 3.71 11.15
N ASN A 96 -6.70 2.93 12.02
CA ASN A 96 -7.23 1.61 11.68
C ASN A 96 -8.75 1.59 11.44
N ASN A 97 -9.39 2.76 11.41
CA ASN A 97 -10.84 2.89 11.22
C ASN A 97 -11.67 2.09 12.25
N VAL A 98 -11.27 2.13 13.53
CA VAL A 98 -12.02 1.52 14.64
C VAL A 98 -12.94 2.58 15.25
N ASP A 99 -14.03 2.88 14.55
CA ASP A 99 -14.85 4.08 14.79
C ASP A 99 -15.49 4.11 16.18
N ASP A 100 -16.08 3.00 16.64
CA ASP A 100 -16.76 2.93 17.94
C ASP A 100 -15.80 3.23 19.10
N ASP A 101 -14.62 2.62 19.08
CA ASP A 101 -13.60 2.85 20.12
C ASP A 101 -13.00 4.26 20.02
N ALA A 102 -12.80 4.80 18.82
CA ALA A 102 -12.35 6.18 18.65
C ALA A 102 -13.35 7.18 19.23
N LEU A 103 -14.65 6.97 18.97
CA LEU A 103 -15.74 7.79 19.50
C LEU A 103 -15.81 7.72 21.03
N GLU A 104 -15.69 6.51 21.59
CA GLU A 104 -15.75 6.31 23.04
C GLU A 104 -14.58 6.98 23.76
N VAL A 105 -13.36 6.79 23.25
CA VAL A 105 -12.15 7.42 23.79
C VAL A 105 -12.26 8.94 23.70
N TRP A 106 -12.77 9.45 22.57
CA TRP A 106 -12.99 10.87 22.36
C TRP A 106 -13.95 11.49 23.36
N HIS A 107 -15.13 10.89 23.58
CA HIS A 107 -16.12 11.52 24.46
C HIS A 107 -15.85 11.32 25.94
N PHE A 108 -15.32 10.17 26.34
CA PHE A 108 -15.32 9.76 27.74
C PHE A 108 -13.94 9.72 28.40
N ILE A 109 -12.85 9.75 27.62
CA ILE A 109 -11.51 9.53 28.16
C ILE A 109 -10.58 10.73 27.90
N LEU A 110 -10.58 11.28 26.69
CA LEU A 110 -9.70 12.40 26.34
C LEU A 110 -10.10 13.69 27.06
N THR A 111 -9.09 14.44 27.50
CA THR A 111 -9.26 15.81 28.02
C THR A 111 -9.51 16.80 26.89
N ASP A 112 -10.06 17.98 27.21
CA ASP A 112 -10.31 19.01 26.20
C ASP A 112 -9.02 19.53 25.54
N LEU A 113 -7.92 19.58 26.30
CA LEU A 113 -6.60 19.91 25.75
C LEU A 113 -6.16 18.90 24.68
N GLN A 114 -6.26 17.60 24.98
CA GLN A 114 -5.91 16.54 24.02
C GLN A 114 -6.80 16.54 22.77
N LYS A 115 -8.11 16.81 22.94
CA LYS A 115 -9.03 16.98 21.80
C LYS A 115 -8.62 18.14 20.91
N HIS A 116 -8.24 19.27 21.53
CA HIS A 116 -7.75 20.43 20.80
C HIS A 116 -6.47 20.11 20.02
N GLU A 117 -5.51 19.45 20.65
CA GLU A 117 -4.27 19.00 20.00
C GLU A 117 -4.55 18.10 18.79
N PHE A 118 -5.51 17.18 18.88
CA PHE A 118 -5.88 16.33 17.75
C PHE A 118 -6.55 17.08 16.61
N LEU A 119 -7.37 18.11 16.90
CA LEU A 119 -8.00 18.93 15.87
C LEU A 119 -6.99 19.71 15.03
N ILE A 120 -5.84 20.07 15.61
CA ILE A 120 -4.76 20.81 14.95
C ILE A 120 -3.54 19.93 14.60
N SER A 121 -3.68 18.61 14.71
CA SER A 121 -2.58 17.68 14.47
C SER A 121 -2.07 17.78 13.02
N GLU A 122 -0.74 17.76 12.87
CA GLU A 122 -0.07 17.66 11.57
C GLU A 122 -0.34 16.31 10.89
N ASN A 123 -0.73 15.28 11.63
CA ASN A 123 -1.14 14.02 11.04
C ASN A 123 -2.59 14.12 10.53
N GLU A 124 -2.75 14.20 9.21
CA GLU A 124 -4.05 14.47 8.60
C GLU A 124 -5.07 13.36 8.84
N ILE A 125 -4.63 12.12 9.08
CA ILE A 125 -5.54 11.02 9.43
C ILE A 125 -6.15 11.23 10.81
N ILE A 126 -5.34 11.69 11.75
CA ILE A 126 -5.75 11.94 13.14
C ILE A 126 -6.63 13.17 13.21
N SER A 127 -6.22 14.28 12.59
CA SER A 127 -7.02 15.51 12.56
C SER A 127 -8.31 15.32 11.77
N ALA A 128 -8.30 14.58 10.65
CA ALA A 128 -9.52 14.20 9.95
C ALA A 128 -10.48 13.42 10.85
N LYS A 129 -9.98 12.42 11.60
CA LYS A 129 -10.85 11.67 12.52
C LYS A 129 -11.43 12.56 13.61
N ALA A 130 -10.63 13.43 14.21
CA ALA A 130 -11.09 14.40 15.20
C ALA A 130 -12.17 15.34 14.63
N LEU A 131 -11.96 15.84 13.40
CA LEU A 131 -12.92 16.70 12.69
C LEU A 131 -14.23 15.98 12.38
N GLU A 132 -14.19 14.71 11.99
CA GLU A 132 -15.40 13.89 11.82
C GLU A 132 -16.20 13.80 13.11
N LEU A 133 -15.54 13.56 14.25
CA LEU A 133 -16.18 13.38 15.55
C LEU A 133 -16.84 14.67 16.09
N VAL A 134 -16.38 15.84 15.64
CA VAL A 134 -17.01 17.13 15.96
C VAL A 134 -17.96 17.63 14.86
N GLY A 135 -18.30 16.78 13.89
CA GLY A 135 -19.25 17.12 12.82
C GLY A 135 -18.71 18.09 11.77
N ARG A 136 -17.39 18.23 11.64
CA ARG A 136 -16.71 19.12 10.68
C ARG A 136 -16.07 18.35 9.52
N GLY A 137 -16.73 17.28 9.07
CA GLY A 137 -16.22 16.43 7.99
C GLY A 137 -16.05 17.16 6.63
N SER A 138 -16.78 18.24 6.40
CA SER A 138 -16.79 18.96 5.11
C SER A 138 -15.49 19.73 4.80
N ILE A 139 -14.62 19.96 5.79
CA ILE A 139 -13.35 20.67 5.59
C ILE A 139 -12.15 19.71 5.46
N ILE A 140 -12.41 18.40 5.49
CA ILE A 140 -11.35 17.38 5.43
C ILE A 140 -10.92 17.18 3.98
N ASN A 141 -9.62 17.28 3.73
CA ASN A 141 -9.02 16.88 2.46
C ASN A 141 -8.75 15.37 2.45
N TYR A 142 -9.75 14.59 2.02
CA TYR A 142 -9.66 13.13 1.97
C TYR A 142 -8.66 12.60 0.94
N GLU A 143 -8.33 13.36 -0.12
CA GLU A 143 -7.25 13.00 -1.04
C GLU A 143 -5.91 13.01 -0.30
N HIS A 144 -5.62 14.08 0.43
CA HIS A 144 -4.40 14.17 1.22
C HIS A 144 -4.34 13.10 2.29
N CYS A 145 -5.46 12.81 2.96
CA CYS A 145 -5.57 11.71 3.90
C CYS A 145 -5.20 10.36 3.26
N ALA A 146 -5.78 10.01 2.11
CA ALA A 146 -5.49 8.76 1.42
C ALA A 146 -3.99 8.64 1.09
N MET A 147 -3.39 9.74 0.61
CA MET A 147 -1.97 9.82 0.30
C MET A 147 -1.10 9.64 1.58
N THR A 148 -1.35 10.40 2.65
CA THR A 148 -0.63 10.24 3.93
C THR A 148 -0.72 8.80 4.44
N ALA A 149 -1.91 8.19 4.42
CA ALA A 149 -2.08 6.80 4.83
C ALA A 149 -1.29 5.81 3.97
N CYS A 150 -1.18 6.04 2.66
CA CYS A 150 -0.33 5.23 1.77
C CYS A 150 1.16 5.35 2.11
N ILE A 151 1.65 6.53 2.50
CA ILE A 151 3.05 6.73 2.90
C ILE A 151 3.40 5.90 4.14
N HIS A 152 2.46 5.82 5.08
CA HIS A 152 2.66 5.15 6.36
C HIS A 152 2.24 3.67 6.39
N GLY A 153 1.62 3.16 5.33
CA GLY A 153 1.20 1.75 5.27
C GLY A 153 -0.14 1.47 5.95
N TRP A 154 -0.97 2.49 6.18
CA TRP A 154 -2.23 2.39 6.93
C TRP A 154 -3.43 2.06 6.04
N LEU A 155 -3.50 0.80 5.59
CA LEU A 155 -4.53 0.35 4.65
C LEU A 155 -5.99 0.71 5.05
N PRO A 156 -6.44 0.54 6.31
CA PRO A 156 -7.81 0.92 6.68
C PRO A 156 -8.09 2.42 6.50
N ALA A 157 -7.13 3.29 6.84
CA ALA A 157 -7.25 4.73 6.62
C ALA A 157 -7.27 5.10 5.13
N VAL A 158 -6.54 4.37 4.28
CA VAL A 158 -6.63 4.54 2.82
C VAL A 158 -8.04 4.23 2.33
N HIS A 159 -8.58 3.06 2.67
CA HIS A 159 -9.93 2.67 2.24
C HIS A 159 -10.99 3.65 2.74
N ARG A 160 -10.92 4.08 4.01
CA ARG A 160 -11.83 5.09 4.56
C ARG A 160 -11.79 6.37 3.73
N SER A 161 -10.58 6.86 3.44
CA SER A 161 -10.40 8.14 2.74
C SER A 161 -10.87 8.05 1.29
N LEU A 162 -10.55 6.96 0.58
CA LEU A 162 -11.03 6.73 -0.79
C LEU A 162 -12.55 6.59 -0.85
N LEU A 163 -13.18 5.90 0.12
CA LEU A 163 -14.64 5.78 0.19
C LEU A 163 -15.33 7.16 0.31
N ARG A 164 -14.72 8.10 1.03
CA ARG A 164 -15.24 9.46 1.21
C ARG A 164 -15.11 10.34 -0.05
N LEU A 165 -14.23 9.97 -0.98
CA LEU A 165 -14.05 10.67 -2.26
C LEU A 165 -15.10 10.28 -3.31
N GLY A 166 -15.86 9.20 -3.11
CA GLY A 166 -16.88 8.74 -4.06
C GLY A 166 -16.28 8.48 -5.44
N ASP A 167 -16.90 9.02 -6.49
CA ASP A 167 -16.50 8.77 -7.90
C ASP A 167 -15.08 9.21 -8.24
N SER A 168 -14.51 10.17 -7.49
CA SER A 168 -13.11 10.60 -7.66
C SER A 168 -12.09 9.58 -7.14
N SER A 169 -12.52 8.52 -6.46
CA SER A 169 -11.63 7.53 -5.85
C SER A 169 -10.69 6.86 -6.84
N ASN A 170 -11.15 6.60 -8.07
CA ASN A 170 -10.38 5.83 -9.06
C ASN A 170 -9.12 6.58 -9.51
N LEU A 171 -9.20 7.90 -9.71
CA LEU A 171 -8.05 8.73 -10.07
C LEU A 171 -7.03 8.81 -8.93
N ILE A 172 -7.50 8.92 -7.69
CA ILE A 172 -6.63 8.99 -6.51
C ILE A 172 -6.02 7.63 -6.19
N SER A 173 -6.73 6.53 -6.45
CA SER A 173 -6.27 5.17 -6.19
C SER A 173 -4.96 4.85 -6.92
N SER A 174 -4.84 5.22 -8.20
CA SER A 174 -3.60 5.03 -8.96
C SER A 174 -2.41 5.78 -8.34
N ARG A 175 -2.61 7.02 -7.86
CA ARG A 175 -1.57 7.79 -7.14
C ARG A 175 -1.20 7.14 -5.81
N CYS A 176 -2.20 6.69 -5.06
CA CYS A 176 -2.03 5.95 -3.81
C CYS A 176 -1.18 4.68 -4.02
N ILE A 177 -1.45 3.92 -5.08
CA ILE A 177 -0.69 2.70 -5.43
C ILE A 177 0.78 3.02 -5.73
N LEU A 178 1.06 4.00 -6.60
CA LEU A 178 2.44 4.36 -6.95
C LEU A 178 3.22 4.81 -5.71
N MET A 179 2.59 5.58 -4.83
CA MET A 179 3.24 6.03 -3.60
C MET A 179 3.44 4.91 -2.58
N ALA A 180 2.51 3.97 -2.47
CA ALA A 180 2.67 2.78 -1.66
C ALA A 180 3.85 1.92 -2.15
N ILE A 181 4.02 1.74 -3.48
CA ILE A 181 5.16 1.04 -4.07
C ILE A 181 6.48 1.76 -3.75
N GLN A 182 6.51 3.09 -3.87
CA GLN A 182 7.69 3.89 -3.52
C GLN A 182 8.11 3.68 -2.06
N LYS A 183 7.14 3.51 -1.15
CA LYS A 183 7.36 3.28 0.28
C LYS A 183 7.37 1.81 0.69
N ARG A 184 7.35 0.87 -0.28
CA ARG A 184 7.38 -0.60 -0.08
C ARG A 184 6.18 -1.15 0.72
N HIS A 185 5.04 -0.47 0.65
CA HIS A 185 3.77 -0.91 1.23
C HIS A 185 2.96 -1.73 0.23
N TYR A 186 3.53 -2.87 -0.20
CA TYR A 186 2.93 -3.72 -1.24
C TYR A 186 1.56 -4.27 -0.85
N HIS A 187 1.28 -4.43 0.44
CA HIS A 187 -0.04 -4.82 0.95
C HIS A 187 -1.13 -3.81 0.58
N ILE A 188 -0.79 -2.51 0.52
CA ILE A 188 -1.72 -1.48 0.01
C ILE A 188 -1.82 -1.57 -1.50
N ALA A 189 -0.67 -1.55 -2.20
CA ALA A 189 -0.64 -1.55 -3.66
C ALA A 189 -1.46 -2.70 -4.26
N ASN A 190 -1.38 -3.90 -3.67
CA ASN A 190 -2.10 -5.08 -4.13
C ASN A 190 -3.61 -5.10 -3.78
N SER A 191 -4.04 -4.22 -2.87
CA SER A 191 -5.43 -4.23 -2.34
C SER A 191 -6.36 -3.22 -3.00
N LEU A 192 -5.79 -2.17 -3.60
CA LEU A 192 -6.55 -1.11 -4.23
C LEU A 192 -6.93 -1.50 -5.65
N LEU A 193 -8.02 -0.94 -6.18
CA LEU A 193 -8.40 -1.07 -7.58
C LEU A 193 -7.73 0.05 -8.39
N TRP A 194 -7.42 -0.23 -9.66
CA TRP A 194 -6.80 0.72 -10.57
C TRP A 194 -7.41 0.59 -11.96
N ASP A 195 -7.34 1.67 -12.72
CA ASP A 195 -7.77 1.71 -14.12
C ASP A 195 -6.56 2.05 -15.02
N ASN A 196 -6.03 3.26 -14.88
CA ASN A 196 -4.82 3.70 -15.57
C ASN A 196 -3.90 4.49 -14.64
N PHE A 197 -2.62 4.59 -15.01
CA PHE A 197 -1.57 5.29 -14.26
C PHE A 197 -1.03 6.55 -14.96
N LYS A 198 -1.41 6.86 -16.21
CA LYS A 198 -0.79 7.92 -17.04
C LYS A 198 -0.69 9.26 -16.33
N ASP A 199 -1.81 9.76 -15.80
CA ASP A 199 -1.82 11.05 -15.11
C ASP A 199 -1.13 10.98 -13.74
N SER A 200 -1.20 9.83 -13.07
CA SER A 200 -0.54 9.61 -11.78
C SER A 200 0.99 9.57 -11.93
N LEU A 201 1.50 8.96 -13.00
CA LEU A 201 2.92 8.91 -13.35
C LEU A 201 3.43 10.31 -13.70
N ARG A 202 2.65 11.11 -14.43
CA ARG A 202 2.99 12.52 -14.72
C ARG A 202 3.16 13.36 -13.46
N LEU A 203 2.25 13.18 -12.51
CA LEU A 203 2.30 13.91 -11.23
C LEU A 203 3.46 13.44 -10.35
N LEU A 204 3.75 12.13 -10.33
CA LEU A 204 4.81 11.57 -9.49
C LEU A 204 6.22 11.78 -10.07
N PHE A 205 6.34 11.74 -11.40
CA PHE A 205 7.60 11.88 -12.15
C PHE A 205 7.47 12.96 -13.24
N PRO A 206 7.36 14.24 -12.84
CA PRO A 206 7.13 15.35 -13.77
C PRO A 206 8.32 15.60 -14.71
N SER A 207 9.53 15.18 -14.33
CA SER A 207 10.74 15.30 -15.14
C SER A 207 10.96 14.14 -16.12
N PHE A 208 10.03 13.19 -16.21
CA PHE A 208 10.20 11.95 -16.98
C PHE A 208 11.40 11.09 -16.52
N VAL A 209 11.92 11.34 -15.32
CA VAL A 209 13.01 10.54 -14.74
C VAL A 209 12.44 9.67 -13.63
N ILE A 210 12.52 8.35 -13.82
CA ILE A 210 12.06 7.37 -12.84
C ILE A 210 13.26 6.88 -12.01
N PRO A 211 13.23 7.02 -10.67
CA PRO A 211 14.32 6.54 -9.82
C PRO A 211 14.49 5.03 -9.91
N LEU A 212 15.75 4.57 -9.96
CA LEU A 212 16.07 3.14 -9.92
C LEU A 212 15.51 2.43 -8.67
N SER A 213 15.43 3.13 -7.54
CA SER A 213 14.84 2.61 -6.31
C SER A 213 13.35 2.28 -6.49
N PHE A 214 12.62 3.06 -7.28
CA PHE A 214 11.22 2.79 -7.59
C PHE A 214 11.08 1.57 -8.50
N LEU A 215 11.91 1.48 -9.55
CA LEU A 215 11.94 0.32 -10.45
C LEU A 215 12.25 -0.99 -9.71
N LYS A 216 13.22 -0.96 -8.79
CA LYS A 216 13.54 -2.11 -7.91
C LYS A 216 12.35 -2.52 -7.04
N ASN A 217 11.57 -1.55 -6.56
CA ASN A 217 10.35 -1.85 -5.80
C ASN A 217 9.24 -2.42 -6.71
N LEU A 218 9.15 -2.00 -7.98
CA LEU A 218 8.21 -2.57 -8.96
C LEU A 218 8.52 -4.02 -9.31
N CYS A 219 9.80 -4.40 -9.35
CA CYS A 219 10.22 -5.78 -9.60
C CYS A 219 10.20 -6.67 -8.35
N ASN A 220 9.67 -6.17 -7.23
CA ASN A 220 9.63 -6.95 -6.00
C ASN A 220 8.60 -8.08 -6.08
N ASN A 221 8.98 -9.27 -5.64
CA ASN A 221 8.13 -10.47 -5.67
C ASN A 221 6.87 -10.39 -4.78
N LEU A 222 6.80 -9.44 -3.85
CA LEU A 222 5.62 -9.19 -3.03
C LEU A 222 4.56 -8.33 -3.75
N LEU A 223 4.91 -7.68 -4.86
CA LEU A 223 3.97 -6.90 -5.66
C LEU A 223 3.22 -7.83 -6.63
N ASN A 224 1.93 -7.58 -6.82
CA ASN A 224 1.12 -8.28 -7.81
C ASN A 224 1.73 -8.06 -9.21
N MET A 225 2.12 -9.15 -9.86
CA MET A 225 2.80 -9.10 -11.15
C MET A 225 1.95 -8.42 -12.25
N TYR A 226 0.63 -8.59 -12.24
CA TYR A 226 -0.25 -7.90 -13.21
C TYR A 226 -0.25 -6.39 -13.02
N LEU A 227 -0.24 -5.95 -11.76
CA LEU A 227 -0.14 -4.54 -11.41
C LEU A 227 1.23 -3.97 -11.85
N ALA A 228 2.31 -4.66 -11.52
CA ALA A 228 3.67 -4.28 -11.90
C ALA A 228 3.79 -4.11 -13.43
N ARG A 229 3.29 -5.09 -14.19
CA ARG A 229 3.27 -5.07 -15.67
C ARG A 229 2.47 -3.89 -16.22
N SER A 230 1.30 -3.60 -15.64
CA SER A 230 0.45 -2.49 -16.08
C SER A 230 1.17 -1.15 -15.91
N ILE A 231 1.79 -0.93 -14.75
CA ILE A 231 2.58 0.28 -14.47
C ILE A 231 3.77 0.38 -15.43
N ILE A 232 4.50 -0.72 -15.64
CA ILE A 232 5.68 -0.74 -16.52
C ILE A 232 5.30 -0.44 -17.96
N LYS A 233 4.20 -1.02 -18.47
CA LYS A 233 3.68 -0.71 -19.80
C LYS A 233 3.43 0.79 -19.95
N GLU A 234 2.75 1.39 -18.98
CA GLU A 234 2.46 2.82 -19.01
C GLU A 234 3.71 3.69 -18.86
N ILE A 235 4.72 3.25 -18.11
CA ILE A 235 6.04 3.89 -18.04
C ILE A 235 6.71 3.88 -19.42
N VAL A 236 6.72 2.73 -20.11
CA VAL A 236 7.32 2.60 -21.44
C VAL A 236 6.60 3.48 -22.47
N GLU A 237 5.28 3.57 -22.40
CA GLU A 237 4.49 4.48 -23.25
C GLU A 237 4.74 5.96 -22.92
N TYR A 238 4.86 6.29 -21.63
CA TYR A 238 4.97 7.66 -21.13
C TYR A 238 6.34 8.29 -21.39
N LEU A 239 7.42 7.49 -21.32
CA LEU A 239 8.78 8.02 -21.33
C LEU A 239 9.36 8.18 -22.74
N PRO A 240 10.29 9.14 -22.94
CA PRO A 240 11.11 9.21 -24.15
C PRO A 240 11.94 7.93 -24.36
N ARG A 241 12.19 7.55 -25.63
CA ARG A 241 12.93 6.31 -25.97
C ARG A 241 14.28 6.16 -25.25
N MET A 242 15.03 7.25 -25.09
CA MET A 242 16.33 7.21 -24.38
C MET A 242 16.19 6.83 -22.90
N GLU A 243 15.16 7.34 -22.23
CA GLU A 243 14.90 7.01 -20.82
C GLU A 243 14.41 5.57 -20.69
N VAL A 244 13.61 5.07 -21.64
CA VAL A 244 13.22 3.66 -21.68
C VAL A 244 14.45 2.75 -21.79
N HIS A 245 15.41 3.06 -22.66
CA HIS A 245 16.62 2.26 -22.81
C HIS A 245 17.47 2.22 -21.52
N LYS A 246 17.51 3.34 -20.81
CA LYS A 246 18.17 3.45 -19.50
C LYS A 246 17.47 2.58 -18.45
N ILE A 247 16.14 2.61 -18.40
CA ILE A 247 15.34 1.75 -17.52
C ILE A 247 15.60 0.27 -17.77
N ILE A 248 15.64 -0.17 -19.04
CA ILE A 248 15.94 -1.57 -19.40
C ILE A 248 17.33 -1.96 -18.89
N THR A 249 18.32 -1.10 -19.12
CA THR A 249 19.70 -1.34 -18.69
C THR A 249 19.77 -1.48 -17.16
N ASP A 250 19.12 -0.57 -16.46
CA ASP A 250 19.07 -0.54 -15.00
C ASP A 250 18.31 -1.74 -14.41
N LEU A 251 17.22 -2.18 -15.05
CA LEU A 251 16.45 -3.35 -14.65
C LEU A 251 17.23 -4.66 -14.87
N ARG A 252 17.91 -4.80 -16.02
CA ARG A 252 18.80 -5.94 -16.30
C ARG A 252 19.93 -6.04 -15.28
N ALA A 253 20.53 -4.91 -14.91
CA ALA A 253 21.56 -4.85 -13.88
C ALA A 253 21.04 -5.19 -12.47
N SER A 254 19.72 -5.16 -12.26
CA SER A 254 19.08 -5.46 -10.98
C SER A 254 18.58 -6.90 -10.82
N GLU A 255 18.88 -7.79 -11.78
CA GLU A 255 18.38 -9.18 -11.82
C GLU A 255 16.84 -9.23 -11.76
N ALA A 256 16.18 -8.29 -12.44
CA ALA A 256 14.72 -8.26 -12.53
C ALA A 256 14.18 -9.55 -13.14
N ASP A 257 12.92 -9.88 -12.81
CA ASP A 257 12.27 -11.11 -13.23
C ASP A 257 12.40 -11.34 -14.74
N PRO A 258 12.93 -12.51 -15.19
CA PRO A 258 13.17 -12.76 -16.61
C PRO A 258 11.92 -12.71 -17.50
N LEU A 259 10.75 -13.08 -16.97
CA LEU A 259 9.48 -13.00 -17.72
C LEU A 259 9.06 -11.54 -17.88
N LEU A 260 9.20 -10.75 -16.82
CA LEU A 260 8.93 -9.31 -16.88
C LEU A 260 9.89 -8.61 -17.86
N MET A 261 11.18 -8.97 -17.85
CA MET A 261 12.17 -8.42 -18.78
C MET A 261 11.85 -8.75 -20.23
N LYS A 262 11.46 -10.00 -20.53
CA LYS A 262 11.04 -10.41 -21.87
C LYS A 262 9.84 -9.59 -22.36
N GLU A 263 8.85 -9.36 -21.49
CA GLU A 263 7.68 -8.57 -21.85
C GLU A 263 8.02 -7.09 -22.08
N ILE A 264 8.96 -6.52 -21.32
CA ILE A 264 9.45 -5.15 -21.56
C ILE A 264 10.14 -5.04 -22.93
N ASP A 265 10.98 -6.01 -23.27
CA ASP A 265 11.66 -6.05 -24.56
C ASP A 265 10.63 -6.12 -25.71
N GLU A 266 9.62 -7.01 -25.61
CA GLU A 266 8.53 -7.11 -26.60
C GLU A 266 7.70 -5.81 -26.72
N MET A 267 7.48 -5.08 -25.63
CA MET A 267 6.78 -3.79 -25.65
C MET A 267 7.62 -2.70 -26.35
N CYS A 268 8.94 -2.72 -26.19
CA CYS A 268 9.83 -1.76 -26.82
C CYS A 268 9.99 -2.02 -28.31
N ASP A 269 10.09 -3.29 -28.72
CA ASP A 269 10.16 -3.68 -30.12
C ASP A 269 8.92 -3.21 -30.90
N LYS A 270 7.72 -3.37 -30.33
CA LYS A 270 6.46 -2.88 -30.92
C LYS A 270 6.43 -1.36 -31.10
N ARG A 271 6.93 -0.60 -30.13
CA ARG A 271 7.05 0.88 -30.22
C ARG A 271 8.03 1.33 -31.32
N THR A 272 8.91 0.44 -31.77
CA THR A 272 9.83 0.71 -32.87
C THR A 272 9.10 0.59 -34.21
N ILE A 273 8.24 -0.42 -34.35
CA ILE A 273 7.43 -0.70 -35.55
C ILE A 273 6.37 0.39 -35.80
N ASP A 274 5.63 0.82 -34.77
CA ASP A 274 4.54 1.81 -34.92
C ASP A 274 5.00 3.17 -35.49
N VAL A 275 6.28 3.52 -35.35
CA VAL A 275 6.83 4.79 -35.87
C VAL A 275 7.36 4.64 -37.29
N ASP A 276 7.87 3.47 -37.67
CA ASP A 276 8.29 3.23 -39.05
C ASP A 276 7.07 3.20 -39.98
N ASP A 277 5.92 2.69 -39.50
CA ASP A 277 4.63 2.76 -40.20
C ASP A 277 4.08 4.21 -40.27
N GLU A 278 4.22 5.03 -39.21
CA GLU A 278 3.83 6.46 -39.26
C GLU A 278 4.72 7.28 -40.21
N ILE A 279 6.03 6.98 -40.28
CA ILE A 279 6.97 7.62 -41.20
C ILE A 279 6.70 7.17 -42.65
N GLU A 280 6.37 5.89 -42.90
CA GLU A 280 5.99 5.43 -44.25
C GLU A 280 4.70 6.10 -44.73
N ILE A 281 3.70 6.29 -43.85
CA ILE A 281 2.47 7.02 -44.19
C ILE A 281 2.75 8.51 -44.47
N GLU A 282 3.63 9.16 -43.71
CA GLU A 282 4.00 10.56 -43.93
C GLU A 282 4.82 10.75 -45.21
N ILE A 283 5.65 9.77 -45.57
CA ILE A 283 6.39 9.74 -46.85
C ILE A 283 5.42 9.51 -48.01
N GLU A 284 4.50 8.55 -47.94
CA GLU A 284 3.50 8.31 -49.00
C GLU A 284 2.59 9.53 -49.24
N ILE A 285 2.15 10.20 -48.18
CA ILE A 285 1.33 11.42 -48.30
C ILE A 285 2.12 12.55 -48.96
N ASN A 286 3.38 12.76 -48.58
CA ASN A 286 4.22 13.78 -49.20
C ASN A 286 4.58 13.45 -50.66
N ASP A 287 4.72 12.17 -51.01
CA ASP A 287 4.99 11.74 -52.39
C ASP A 287 3.74 11.87 -53.29
N ILE A 288 2.54 11.71 -52.72
CA ILE A 288 1.26 11.97 -53.42
C ILE A 288 1.06 13.47 -53.67
N VAL A 289 1.35 14.32 -52.67
CA VAL A 289 1.24 15.79 -52.78
C VAL A 289 2.27 16.35 -53.78
N SER A 290 3.48 15.80 -53.81
CA SER A 290 4.55 16.22 -54.73
C SER A 290 4.30 15.84 -56.20
N ARG A 291 3.41 14.88 -56.47
CA ARG A 291 3.02 14.47 -57.83
C ARG A 291 1.80 15.21 -58.38
N HIS A 292 1.17 16.08 -57.58
CA HIS A 292 -0.02 16.86 -57.95
C HIS A 292 0.21 18.39 -57.94
N ILE A 293 1.47 18.84 -57.87
CA ILE A 293 1.92 20.23 -58.10
C ILE A 293 2.75 20.24 -59.39
#